data_AF-F2B0M5-F1
#
_entry.id   AF-F2B0M5-F1
#
_cell.length_a   1.000
_cell.length_b   1.000
_cell.length_c   1.000
_cell.angle_alpha   90.00
_cell.angle_beta   90.00
_cell.angle_gamma   90.00
#
_symmetry.space_group_name_H-M   'P 1'
#
loop_
_entity.id
_entity.type
_entity.pdbx_description
1 polymer ?
#
loop_
_entity_poly.entity_id
_entity_poly.type
_entity_poly.pdbx_seq_one_letter_code
_entity_poly.pdbx_strand_id
1 'polypeptide(L)'
;MREFLMGMHGYGVISSPKVVRAVDLSQFKHLVDLGGATGHLPMAACEAYESLTATVFDLPDVIPLAKEIIAQSSVSDRIDVVAGDFFDDELPQADLMSLGRILHDWSDEKIDRLLSKIYDRLPEGGGLLLAEILIQDDRGGPDWGQMQDLNMLVCTEGRERTLAEYEAILRRAGFREVTGQVTGAPVDAVLAIK
;
A
#
# COMPACT_ATOMS: atom_id res chain seq x y z
N MET A 1 15.75 0.72 -13.22
CA MET A 1 14.87 1.48 -12.31
C MET A 1 13.63 2.01 -13.02
N ARG A 2 13.72 2.96 -13.97
CA ARG A 2 12.54 3.52 -14.66
C ARG A 2 11.63 2.46 -15.30
N GLU A 3 12.19 1.52 -16.06
CA GLU A 3 11.39 0.47 -16.74
C GLU A 3 10.59 -0.38 -15.75
N PHE A 4 11.22 -0.77 -14.63
CA PHE A 4 10.57 -1.50 -13.54
C PHE A 4 9.41 -0.68 -12.95
N LEU A 5 9.66 0.59 -12.59
CA LEU A 5 8.64 1.48 -12.03
C LEU A 5 7.46 1.70 -12.99
N MET A 6 7.73 1.82 -14.30
CA MET A 6 6.67 1.95 -15.31
C MET A 6 5.89 0.64 -15.53
N GLY A 7 6.54 -0.52 -15.42
CA GLY A 7 5.85 -1.81 -15.41
C GLY A 7 4.91 -1.94 -14.21
N MET A 8 5.38 -1.54 -13.03
CA MET A 8 4.56 -1.53 -11.81
C MET A 8 3.44 -0.50 -11.88
N HIS A 9 3.68 0.66 -12.48
CA HIS A 9 2.67 1.69 -12.72
C HIS A 9 1.48 1.17 -13.53
N GLY A 10 1.73 0.44 -14.62
CA GLY A 10 0.64 -0.15 -15.42
C GLY A 10 -0.27 -1.07 -14.61
N TYR A 11 0.32 -1.89 -13.74
CA TYR A 11 -0.40 -2.74 -12.79
C TYR A 11 -1.17 -1.93 -11.74
N GLY A 12 -0.54 -0.87 -11.23
CA GLY A 12 -1.10 0.03 -10.24
C GLY A 12 -2.33 0.79 -10.74
N VAL A 13 -2.27 1.35 -11.96
CA VAL A 13 -3.36 2.16 -12.54
C VAL A 13 -4.65 1.36 -12.74
N ILE A 14 -4.55 0.07 -13.10
CA ILE A 14 -5.75 -0.78 -13.26
C ILE A 14 -6.34 -1.26 -11.93
N SER A 15 -5.54 -1.26 -10.86
CA SER A 15 -5.94 -1.84 -9.57
C SER A 15 -6.35 -0.78 -8.54
N SER A 16 -5.63 0.34 -8.49
CA SER A 16 -5.80 1.37 -7.45
C SER A 16 -7.23 1.92 -7.37
N PRO A 17 -7.92 2.25 -8.48
CA PRO A 17 -9.30 2.73 -8.40
C PRO A 17 -10.26 1.71 -7.79
N LYS A 18 -9.98 0.40 -7.94
CA LYS A 18 -10.79 -0.66 -7.35
C LYS A 18 -10.46 -0.86 -5.87
N VAL A 19 -9.18 -0.84 -5.50
CA VAL A 19 -8.73 -0.91 -4.10
C VAL A 19 -9.33 0.24 -3.27
N VAL A 20 -9.20 1.46 -3.76
CA VAL A 20 -9.70 2.68 -3.09
C VAL A 20 -11.22 2.65 -2.89
N ARG A 21 -11.97 2.04 -3.81
CA ARG A 21 -13.44 1.94 -3.73
C ARG A 21 -13.93 0.72 -2.95
N ALA A 22 -13.06 -0.22 -2.63
CA ALA A 22 -13.41 -1.45 -1.92
C ALA A 22 -13.54 -1.26 -0.41
N VAL A 23 -13.02 -0.16 0.12
CA VAL A 23 -13.09 0.20 1.53
C VAL A 23 -13.47 1.67 1.68
N ASP A 24 -14.07 2.04 2.80
CA ASP A 24 -14.46 3.44 3.04
C ASP A 24 -13.29 4.25 3.60
N LEU A 25 -12.74 5.14 2.77
CA LEU A 25 -11.67 6.06 3.16
C LEU A 25 -12.17 7.47 3.52
N SER A 26 -13.49 7.70 3.55
CA SER A 26 -14.08 9.05 3.68
C SER A 26 -13.75 9.77 4.99
N GLN A 27 -13.46 9.01 6.05
CA GLN A 27 -13.09 9.55 7.35
C GLN A 27 -11.68 10.18 7.36
N PHE A 28 -10.79 9.73 6.48
CA PHE A 28 -9.40 10.16 6.44
C PHE A 28 -9.23 11.46 5.64
N LYS A 29 -8.19 12.22 5.97
CA LYS A 29 -7.88 13.53 5.38
C LYS A 29 -6.52 13.55 4.72
N HIS A 30 -5.55 12.79 5.23
CA HIS A 30 -4.21 12.75 4.69
C HIS A 30 -3.68 11.32 4.60
N LEU A 31 -3.46 10.88 3.36
CA LEU A 31 -2.88 9.58 3.02
C LEU A 31 -1.36 9.68 2.85
N VAL A 32 -0.58 8.87 3.54
CA VAL A 32 0.84 8.65 3.23
C VAL A 32 1.03 7.27 2.61
N ASP A 33 1.45 7.22 1.36
CA ASP A 33 1.74 5.96 0.66
C ASP A 33 3.23 5.63 0.77
N LEU A 34 3.53 4.59 1.54
CA LEU A 34 4.89 4.15 1.85
C LEU A 34 5.36 3.18 0.77
N GLY A 35 6.42 3.55 0.04
CA GLY A 35 6.84 2.85 -1.17
C GLY A 35 5.90 3.10 -2.35
N GLY A 36 5.27 4.29 -2.40
CA GLY A 36 4.21 4.60 -3.37
C GLY A 36 4.65 4.74 -4.83
N ALA A 37 5.96 4.66 -5.10
CA ALA A 37 6.56 4.67 -6.43
C ALA A 37 6.07 5.82 -7.32
N THR A 38 5.22 5.51 -8.29
CA THR A 38 4.67 6.50 -9.25
C THR A 38 3.47 7.29 -8.70
N GLY A 39 3.03 7.00 -7.47
CA GLY A 39 1.89 7.63 -6.83
C GLY A 39 0.53 7.18 -7.34
N HIS A 40 0.45 6.01 -8.01
CA HIS A 40 -0.80 5.55 -8.64
C HIS A 40 -1.94 5.35 -7.63
N LEU A 41 -1.63 4.92 -6.40
CA LEU A 41 -2.62 4.69 -5.36
C LEU A 41 -3.11 6.02 -4.75
N PRO A 42 -2.22 6.95 -4.32
CA PRO A 42 -2.57 8.31 -3.96
C PRO A 42 -3.37 9.07 -5.00
N MET A 43 -2.99 8.99 -6.28
CA MET A 43 -3.74 9.63 -7.36
C MET A 43 -5.18 9.12 -7.41
N ALA A 44 -5.37 7.79 -7.41
CA ALA A 44 -6.70 7.20 -7.40
C ALA A 44 -7.51 7.55 -6.14
N ALA A 45 -6.85 7.62 -4.97
CA ALA A 45 -7.49 8.01 -3.71
C ALA A 45 -7.96 9.47 -3.73
N CYS A 46 -7.09 10.39 -4.16
CA CYS A 46 -7.42 11.80 -4.30
C CYS A 46 -8.52 12.02 -5.35
N GLU A 47 -8.52 11.28 -6.47
CA GLU A 47 -9.59 11.34 -7.48
C GLU A 47 -10.94 10.86 -6.96
N ALA A 48 -10.96 9.83 -6.10
CA ALA A 48 -12.18 9.31 -5.50
C ALA A 48 -12.71 10.17 -4.34
N TYR A 49 -11.81 10.83 -3.59
CA TYR A 49 -12.13 11.60 -2.40
C TYR A 49 -11.60 13.03 -2.53
N GLU A 50 -12.48 13.98 -2.87
CA GLU A 50 -12.13 15.38 -3.18
C GLU A 50 -11.41 16.11 -2.04
N SER A 51 -11.71 15.77 -0.78
CA SER A 51 -11.08 16.39 0.40
C SER A 51 -9.78 15.72 0.84
N LEU A 52 -9.42 14.58 0.26
CA LEU A 52 -8.22 13.84 0.64
C LEU A 52 -6.99 14.52 0.03
N THR A 53 -5.94 14.69 0.81
CA THR A 53 -4.59 15.00 0.31
C THR A 53 -3.68 13.80 0.54
N ALA A 54 -2.55 13.75 -0.16
CA ALA A 54 -1.65 12.63 -0.02
C ALA A 54 -0.18 13.04 -0.07
N THR A 55 0.66 12.16 0.47
CA THR A 55 2.12 12.20 0.34
C THR A 55 2.59 10.85 -0.19
N VAL A 56 3.35 10.86 -1.29
CA VAL A 56 4.13 9.69 -1.72
C VAL A 56 5.46 9.73 -1.00
N PHE A 57 5.77 8.66 -0.26
CA PHE A 57 7.03 8.51 0.47
C PHE A 57 7.81 7.34 -0.10
N ASP A 58 8.96 7.61 -0.70
CA ASP A 58 9.77 6.59 -1.37
C ASP A 58 11.27 6.94 -1.35
N LEU A 59 12.12 6.02 -1.79
CA LEU A 59 13.56 6.21 -1.84
C LEU A 59 13.95 7.39 -2.75
N PRO A 60 15.06 8.10 -2.45
CA PRO A 60 15.48 9.29 -3.20
C PRO A 60 15.56 9.10 -4.73
N ASP A 61 15.97 7.92 -5.19
CA ASP A 61 16.13 7.60 -6.62
C ASP A 61 14.79 7.47 -7.38
N VAL A 62 13.68 7.24 -6.67
CA VAL A 62 12.33 7.09 -7.23
C VAL A 62 11.64 8.45 -7.40
N ILE A 63 11.95 9.40 -6.52
CA ILE A 63 11.31 10.72 -6.41
C ILE A 63 11.24 11.50 -7.73
N PRO A 64 12.28 11.56 -8.59
CA PRO A 64 12.19 12.29 -9.85
C PRO A 64 11.08 11.75 -10.76
N LEU A 65 10.96 10.42 -10.85
CA LEU A 65 9.92 9.79 -11.68
C LEU A 65 8.53 9.97 -11.06
N ALA A 66 8.41 9.82 -9.73
CA ALA A 66 7.16 10.05 -9.02
C ALA A 66 6.60 11.44 -9.33
N LYS A 67 7.44 12.49 -9.20
CA LYS A 67 7.07 13.87 -9.51
C LYS A 67 6.67 14.06 -10.96
N GLU A 68 7.40 13.46 -11.90
CA GLU A 68 7.08 13.53 -13.34
C GLU A 68 5.70 12.96 -13.67
N ILE A 69 5.35 11.82 -13.07
CA ILE A 69 4.05 11.15 -13.30
C ILE A 69 2.93 11.91 -12.59
N ILE A 70 3.11 12.27 -11.31
CA ILE A 70 2.11 12.98 -10.53
C ILE A 70 1.77 14.33 -11.16
N ALA A 71 2.76 15.06 -11.70
CA ALA A 71 2.53 16.34 -12.36
C ALA A 71 1.60 16.26 -13.60
N GLN A 72 1.40 15.07 -14.16
CA GLN A 72 0.49 14.85 -15.29
C GLN A 72 -0.95 14.56 -14.85
N SER A 73 -1.18 14.39 -13.54
CA SER A 73 -2.49 14.12 -12.95
C SER A 73 -3.27 15.40 -12.67
N SER A 74 -4.60 15.28 -12.78
CA SER A 74 -5.55 16.33 -12.40
C SER A 74 -5.58 16.65 -10.90
N VAL A 75 -5.00 15.78 -10.06
CA VAL A 75 -4.96 15.94 -8.60
C VAL A 75 -3.56 16.25 -8.06
N SER A 76 -2.63 16.61 -8.95
CA SER A 76 -1.22 16.90 -8.62
C SER A 76 -1.04 17.90 -7.47
N ASP A 77 -1.85 18.96 -7.41
CA ASP A 77 -1.79 19.99 -6.35
C ASP A 77 -2.14 19.46 -4.94
N ARG A 78 -2.66 18.23 -4.82
CA ARG A 78 -3.00 17.58 -3.55
C ARG A 78 -2.03 16.48 -3.15
N ILE A 79 -0.97 16.26 -3.93
CA ILE A 79 -0.03 15.15 -3.72
C ILE A 79 1.38 15.69 -3.58
N ASP A 80 1.91 15.59 -2.36
CA ASP A 80 3.32 15.85 -2.07
C ASP A 80 4.17 14.61 -2.32
N VAL A 81 5.47 14.82 -2.52
CA VAL A 81 6.44 13.73 -2.75
C VAL A 81 7.65 13.94 -1.85
N VAL A 82 7.88 13.00 -0.94
CA VAL A 82 8.91 13.05 0.10
C VAL A 82 9.87 11.87 -0.06
N ALA A 83 11.16 12.15 0.01
CA ALA A 83 12.20 11.13 -0.06
C ALA A 83 12.46 10.54 1.34
N GLY A 84 12.63 9.23 1.43
CA GLY A 84 13.15 8.57 2.61
C GLY A 84 13.02 7.04 2.58
N ASP A 85 13.62 6.41 3.58
CA ASP A 85 13.54 4.97 3.81
C ASP A 85 12.54 4.67 4.92
N PHE A 86 11.49 3.90 4.65
CA PHE A 86 10.43 3.65 5.63
C PHE A 86 10.89 2.76 6.79
N PHE A 87 12.00 2.03 6.68
CA PHE A 87 12.59 1.31 7.81
C PHE A 87 13.42 2.23 8.69
N ASP A 88 14.19 3.14 8.11
CA ASP A 88 15.23 3.88 8.84
C ASP A 88 14.86 5.33 9.18
N ASP A 89 14.07 6.02 8.34
CA ASP A 89 13.73 7.43 8.51
C ASP A 89 12.41 7.68 9.24
N GLU A 90 12.17 8.88 9.77
CA GLU A 90 10.87 9.22 10.37
C GLU A 90 9.76 9.24 9.32
N LEU A 91 8.66 8.51 9.57
CA LEU A 91 7.52 8.49 8.66
C LEU A 91 6.76 9.82 8.70
N PRO A 92 6.29 10.35 7.56
CA PRO A 92 5.41 11.53 7.55
C PRO A 92 4.17 11.34 8.43
N GLN A 93 3.60 12.44 8.95
CA GLN A 93 2.34 12.37 9.71
C GLN A 93 1.17 12.15 8.77
N ALA A 94 0.25 11.24 9.14
CA ALA A 94 -0.94 10.91 8.36
C ALA A 94 -2.04 10.39 9.28
N ASP A 95 -3.30 10.47 8.85
CA ASP A 95 -4.39 9.72 9.46
C ASP A 95 -4.70 8.42 8.70
N LEU A 96 -4.16 8.26 7.48
CA LEU A 96 -4.16 7.00 6.74
C LEU A 96 -2.74 6.75 6.19
N MET A 97 -2.22 5.54 6.39
CA MET A 97 -1.02 5.08 5.69
C MET A 97 -1.38 3.96 4.73
N SER A 98 -0.70 3.85 3.59
CA SER A 98 -0.84 2.72 2.69
C SER A 98 0.47 2.00 2.39
N LEU A 99 0.33 0.70 2.12
CA LEU A 99 1.39 -0.19 1.66
C LEU A 99 0.83 -0.97 0.46
N GLY A 100 1.30 -0.66 -0.74
CA GLY A 100 0.89 -1.36 -1.95
C GLY A 100 2.00 -2.28 -2.46
N ARG A 101 1.81 -3.60 -2.36
CA ARG A 101 2.82 -4.59 -2.74
C ARG A 101 4.15 -4.34 -2.06
N ILE A 102 4.11 -4.24 -0.73
CA ILE A 102 5.29 -4.02 0.11
C ILE A 102 5.44 -5.18 1.07
N LEU A 103 4.38 -5.60 1.76
CA LEU A 103 4.51 -6.63 2.80
C LEU A 103 4.87 -8.00 2.21
N HIS A 104 4.54 -8.25 0.96
CA HIS A 104 4.92 -9.49 0.28
C HIS A 104 6.41 -9.60 -0.06
N ASP A 105 7.19 -8.52 0.04
CA ASP A 105 8.63 -8.51 -0.27
C ASP A 105 9.50 -8.92 0.92
N TRP A 106 8.94 -8.86 2.14
CA TRP A 106 9.71 -8.84 3.37
C TRP A 106 9.45 -10.06 4.27
N SER A 107 10.48 -10.40 5.06
CA SER A 107 10.37 -11.37 6.14
C SER A 107 9.40 -10.90 7.23
N ASP A 108 8.87 -11.84 8.01
CA ASP A 108 7.95 -11.54 9.09
C ASP A 108 8.57 -10.58 10.14
N GLU A 109 9.89 -10.67 10.41
CA GLU A 109 10.57 -9.74 11.33
C GLU A 109 10.60 -8.30 10.83
N LYS A 110 10.83 -8.11 9.52
CA LYS A 110 10.81 -6.77 8.90
C LYS A 110 9.39 -6.21 8.87
N ILE A 111 8.41 -7.06 8.57
CA ILE A 111 6.99 -6.68 8.62
C ILE A 111 6.60 -6.22 10.02
N ASP A 112 6.93 -6.99 11.05
CA ASP A 112 6.61 -6.62 12.43
C ASP A 112 7.28 -5.28 12.83
N ARG A 113 8.55 -5.05 12.42
CA ARG A 113 9.23 -3.75 12.62
C ARG A 113 8.51 -2.60 11.90
N LEU A 114 8.12 -2.80 10.64
CA LEU A 114 7.45 -1.78 9.84
C LEU A 114 6.06 -1.46 10.39
N LEU A 115 5.26 -2.48 10.68
CA LEU A 115 3.90 -2.32 11.21
C LEU A 115 3.91 -1.65 12.58
N SER A 116 4.86 -1.98 13.47
CA SER A 116 5.02 -1.29 14.75
C SER A 116 5.29 0.20 14.56
N LYS A 117 6.20 0.55 13.64
CA LYS A 117 6.54 1.96 13.34
C LYS A 117 5.36 2.73 12.77
N ILE A 118 4.58 2.11 11.89
CA ILE A 118 3.35 2.68 11.33
C ILE A 118 2.32 2.89 12.44
N TYR A 119 2.08 1.86 13.26
CA TYR A 119 1.12 1.91 14.36
C TYR A 119 1.46 3.03 15.34
N ASP A 120 2.73 3.18 15.72
CA ASP A 120 3.19 4.24 16.62
C ASP A 120 3.03 5.64 16.02
N ARG A 121 3.15 5.78 14.69
CA ARG A 121 3.01 7.06 14.00
C ARG A 121 1.56 7.48 13.78
N LEU A 122 0.65 6.54 13.60
CA LEU A 122 -0.77 6.82 13.36
C LEU A 122 -1.44 7.42 14.62
N PRO A 123 -2.33 8.42 14.47
CA PRO A 123 -3.18 8.88 15.56
C PRO A 123 -4.22 7.81 15.97
N GLU A 124 -4.89 8.00 17.10
CA GLU A 124 -6.08 7.18 17.43
C GLU A 124 -7.15 7.33 16.34
N GLY A 125 -7.75 6.21 15.91
CA GLY A 125 -8.66 6.19 14.76
C GLY A 125 -7.96 6.26 13.40
N GLY A 126 -6.62 6.31 13.37
CA GLY A 126 -5.84 6.24 12.14
C GLY A 126 -5.92 4.86 11.47
N GLY A 127 -5.74 4.84 10.16
CA GLY A 127 -5.89 3.64 9.34
C GLY A 127 -4.60 3.19 8.66
N LEU A 128 -4.51 1.90 8.37
CA LEU A 128 -3.55 1.30 7.46
C LEU A 128 -4.28 0.57 6.33
N LEU A 129 -4.03 0.98 5.08
CA LEU A 129 -4.55 0.36 3.86
C LEU A 129 -3.46 -0.49 3.20
N LEU A 130 -3.71 -1.78 3.07
CA LEU A 130 -2.87 -2.68 2.28
C LEU A 130 -3.51 -2.88 0.90
N ALA A 131 -2.69 -2.77 -0.15
CA ALA A 131 -3.04 -3.15 -1.51
C ALA A 131 -2.17 -4.35 -1.93
N GLU A 132 -2.64 -5.55 -1.64
CA GLU A 132 -1.89 -6.80 -1.74
C GLU A 132 -2.73 -7.89 -2.40
N ILE A 133 -2.10 -8.97 -2.84
CA ILE A 133 -2.81 -10.10 -3.43
C ILE A 133 -3.32 -11.00 -2.29
N LEU A 134 -4.64 -11.24 -2.23
CA LEU A 134 -5.19 -12.18 -1.26
C LEU A 134 -5.26 -13.57 -1.87
N ILE A 135 -4.48 -14.50 -1.31
CA ILE A 135 -4.61 -15.92 -1.61
C ILE A 135 -5.82 -16.50 -0.86
N GLN A 136 -6.55 -17.42 -1.49
CA GLN A 136 -7.63 -18.17 -0.84
C GLN A 136 -7.10 -18.98 0.35
N ASP A 137 -7.94 -19.20 1.37
CA ASP A 137 -7.52 -19.86 2.61
C ASP A 137 -7.02 -21.30 2.39
N ASP A 138 -7.56 -22.00 1.39
CA ASP A 138 -7.10 -23.33 0.98
C ASP A 138 -5.83 -23.31 0.11
N ARG A 139 -5.30 -22.11 -0.16
CA ARG A 139 -4.20 -21.81 -1.08
C ARG A 139 -4.44 -22.30 -2.51
N GLY A 140 -5.69 -22.59 -2.87
CA GLY A 140 -6.10 -23.15 -4.16
C GLY A 140 -6.16 -22.14 -5.30
N GLY A 141 -6.07 -20.84 -5.02
CA GLY A 141 -6.05 -19.81 -6.04
C GLY A 141 -6.00 -18.38 -5.47
N PRO A 142 -5.99 -17.37 -6.34
CA PRO A 142 -6.06 -17.51 -7.80
C PRO A 142 -4.73 -17.99 -8.43
N ASP A 143 -4.79 -18.66 -9.59
CA ASP A 143 -3.61 -19.23 -10.27
C ASP A 143 -2.50 -18.18 -10.52
N TRP A 144 -2.89 -16.93 -10.80
CA TRP A 144 -1.94 -15.83 -10.98
C TRP A 144 -1.30 -15.40 -9.65
N GLY A 145 -2.02 -15.49 -8.53
CA GLY A 145 -1.50 -15.23 -7.19
C GLY A 145 -0.49 -16.31 -6.77
N GLN A 146 -0.70 -17.57 -7.17
CA GLN A 146 0.29 -18.65 -6.96
C GLN A 146 1.55 -18.45 -7.80
N MET A 147 1.43 -18.00 -9.06
CA MET A 147 2.59 -17.62 -9.87
C MET A 147 3.35 -16.43 -9.27
N GLN A 148 2.64 -15.48 -8.66
CA GLN A 148 3.26 -14.38 -7.94
C GLN A 148 3.96 -14.86 -6.66
N ASP A 149 3.36 -15.76 -5.87
CA ASP A 149 3.99 -16.36 -4.69
C ASP A 149 5.29 -17.08 -5.03
N LEU A 150 5.32 -17.80 -6.16
CA LEU A 150 6.54 -18.39 -6.71
C LEU A 150 7.56 -17.31 -7.12
N ASN A 151 7.12 -16.19 -7.70
CA ASN A 151 8.00 -15.07 -8.02
C ASN A 151 8.60 -14.44 -6.75
N MET A 152 7.80 -14.28 -5.69
CA MET A 152 8.27 -13.76 -4.39
C MET A 152 9.32 -14.69 -3.77
N LEU A 153 9.07 -16.00 -3.75
CA LEU A 153 10.06 -16.98 -3.26
C LEU A 153 11.40 -16.92 -4.00
N VAL A 154 11.40 -16.57 -5.29
CA VAL A 154 12.61 -16.54 -6.13
C VAL A 154 13.30 -15.17 -6.09
N CYS A 155 12.54 -14.08 -5.92
CA CYS A 155 13.03 -12.71 -6.13
C CYS A 155 13.07 -11.85 -4.85
N THR A 156 12.43 -12.26 -3.76
CA THR A 156 12.26 -11.46 -2.53
C THR A 156 12.50 -12.32 -1.28
N GLU A 157 12.34 -11.73 -0.09
CA GLU A 157 12.42 -12.45 1.19
C GLU A 157 11.03 -12.87 1.71
N GLY A 158 9.97 -12.58 0.95
CA GLY A 158 8.60 -12.69 1.41
C GLY A 158 7.77 -13.74 0.67
N ARG A 159 6.46 -13.60 0.82
CA ARG A 159 5.44 -14.51 0.29
C ARG A 159 4.10 -13.81 0.22
N GLU A 160 3.23 -14.35 -0.61
CA GLU A 160 1.83 -13.95 -0.62
C GLU A 160 1.09 -14.58 0.57
N ARG A 161 0.06 -13.87 1.05
CA ARG A 161 -0.63 -14.20 2.30
C ARG A 161 -2.14 -14.24 2.10
N THR A 162 -2.78 -15.09 2.89
CA THR A 162 -4.24 -15.12 3.01
C THR A 162 -4.76 -13.92 3.80
N LEU A 163 -6.05 -13.61 3.70
CA LEU A 163 -6.65 -12.56 4.52
C LEU A 163 -6.48 -12.83 6.02
N ALA A 164 -6.64 -14.09 6.43
CA ALA A 164 -6.46 -14.49 7.83
C ALA A 164 -5.01 -14.26 8.32
N GLU A 165 -4.01 -14.48 7.47
CA GLU A 165 -2.61 -14.18 7.79
C GLU A 165 -2.37 -12.67 7.91
N TYR A 166 -2.92 -11.86 6.99
CA TYR A 166 -2.86 -10.39 7.08
C TYR A 166 -3.56 -9.87 8.35
N GLU A 167 -4.74 -10.39 8.67
CA GLU A 167 -5.45 -10.04 9.90
C GLU A 167 -4.63 -10.39 11.15
N ALA A 168 -4.00 -11.57 11.18
CA ALA A 168 -3.18 -11.98 12.30
C ALA A 168 -1.98 -11.03 12.52
N ILE A 169 -1.26 -10.64 11.45
CA ILE A 169 -0.10 -9.75 11.59
C ILE A 169 -0.52 -8.33 12.00
N LEU A 170 -1.63 -7.82 11.45
CA LEU A 170 -2.16 -6.50 11.77
C LEU A 170 -2.64 -6.45 13.23
N ARG A 171 -3.34 -7.49 13.71
CA ARG A 171 -3.76 -7.60 15.11
C ARG A 171 -2.58 -7.68 16.06
N ARG A 172 -1.51 -8.40 15.71
CA ARG A 172 -0.28 -8.43 16.52
C ARG A 172 0.38 -7.07 16.63
N ALA A 173 0.34 -6.26 15.57
CA ALA A 173 0.84 -4.88 15.57
C ALA A 173 -0.04 -3.90 16.37
N GLY A 174 -1.26 -4.29 16.74
CA GLY A 174 -2.16 -3.51 17.60
C GLY A 174 -3.43 -2.99 16.92
N PHE A 175 -3.62 -3.25 15.63
CA PHE A 175 -4.85 -2.87 14.91
C PHE A 175 -6.05 -3.73 15.34
N ARG A 176 -7.26 -3.15 15.31
CA ARG A 176 -8.46 -3.80 15.87
C ARG A 176 -9.50 -4.18 14.82
N GLU A 177 -9.83 -3.23 13.95
CA GLU A 177 -10.87 -3.40 12.93
C GLU A 177 -10.21 -3.69 11.58
N VAL A 178 -10.02 -4.97 11.27
CA VAL A 178 -9.43 -5.42 10.00
C VAL A 178 -10.55 -5.86 9.08
N THR A 179 -10.65 -5.23 7.90
CA THR A 179 -11.61 -5.55 6.85
C THR A 179 -10.87 -5.82 5.55
N GLY A 180 -11.00 -7.02 5.00
CA GLY A 180 -10.49 -7.37 3.68
C GLY A 180 -11.59 -7.43 2.62
N GLN A 181 -11.30 -6.97 1.40
CA GLN A 181 -12.21 -7.05 0.28
C GLN A 181 -11.48 -7.43 -1.02
N VAL A 182 -11.96 -8.51 -1.65
CA VAL A 182 -11.51 -8.93 -2.98
C VAL A 182 -12.06 -7.95 -4.02
N THR A 183 -11.18 -7.36 -4.82
CA THR A 183 -11.55 -6.25 -5.72
C THR A 183 -11.89 -6.71 -7.14
N GLY A 184 -11.55 -7.95 -7.48
CA GLY A 184 -11.55 -8.43 -8.87
C GLY A 184 -10.56 -7.67 -9.77
N ALA A 185 -9.59 -6.99 -9.17
CA ALA A 185 -8.38 -6.47 -9.81
C ALA A 185 -7.19 -7.39 -9.47
N PRO A 186 -6.02 -7.13 -10.06
CA PRO A 186 -4.80 -7.85 -9.69
C PRO A 186 -4.28 -7.61 -8.26
N VAL A 187 -4.86 -6.70 -7.47
CA VAL A 187 -4.60 -6.60 -6.03
C VAL A 187 -5.90 -6.28 -5.30
N ASP A 188 -6.00 -6.75 -4.08
CA ASP A 188 -7.14 -6.62 -3.19
C ASP A 188 -6.89 -5.57 -2.11
N ALA A 189 -7.92 -5.22 -1.35
CA ALA A 189 -7.84 -4.19 -0.32
C ALA A 189 -7.95 -4.82 1.08
N VAL A 190 -7.08 -4.43 2.00
CA VAL A 190 -7.25 -4.68 3.44
C VAL A 190 -7.11 -3.36 4.20
N LEU A 191 -8.14 -2.97 4.94
CA LEU A 191 -8.11 -1.78 5.80
C LEU A 191 -8.07 -2.21 7.27
N ALA A 192 -7.17 -1.61 8.05
CA ALA A 192 -7.00 -1.84 9.47
C ALA A 192 -7.06 -0.52 10.25
N ILE A 193 -7.83 -0.46 11.34
CA ILE A 193 -7.94 0.75 12.20
C ILE A 193 -7.22 0.57 13.52
N LYS A 194 -6.56 1.65 13.97
CA LYS A 194 -5.90 1.78 15.28
C LYS A 194 -6.90 2.07 16.41
#